data_AF-A0A940WMI4-F1
#
_entry.id   AF-A0A940WMI4-F1
#
_cell.length_a   1.000
_cell.length_b   1.000
_cell.length_c   1.000
_cell.angle_alpha   90.00
_cell.angle_beta   90.00
_cell.angle_gamma   90.00
#
_symmetry.space_group_name_H-M   'P 1'
#
loop_
_entity.id
_entity.type
_entity.pdbx_description
1 polymer ?
#
loop_
_entity_poly.entity_id
_entity_poly.type
_entity_poly.pdbx_seq_one_letter_code
_entity_poly.pdbx_strand_id
1 'polypeptide(L)'
;MRVLAALTASAVLLAPLAAAVPASAATRPATVPKEAVEVKVKKILDGDGFDVVTAKGATVRVGLLEADAPEQGYCWYDEAVARLKKLLPEGKPVYVLPQKEAVVQDDRILVYVWTGQGSYVNGDMVRNGVAQAVSYYPEHAYTDWQFNEQLKAQLEHRGMWSGPCWALDTFDKRDTLVTPPGAVDTALSPAPVEPEVPSDASDATEWNSQPVPTTTATPATPDTDPGTDTGNDTGTDTNTDTGADTQAALLR
;
A
#
# COMPACT_ATOMS: atom_id res chain seq x y z
N MET A 1 -11.59 -80.88 -25.40
CA MET A 1 -11.94 -79.74 -26.29
C MET A 1 -13.36 -79.31 -25.92
N ARG A 2 -13.66 -78.11 -25.41
CA ARG A 2 -13.14 -76.77 -25.73
C ARG A 2 -13.12 -75.89 -24.46
N VAL A 3 -12.05 -75.12 -24.33
CA VAL A 3 -11.83 -74.04 -23.33
C VAL A 3 -12.27 -72.73 -23.99
N LEU A 4 -13.05 -71.89 -23.30
CA LEU A 4 -13.33 -70.48 -23.65
C LEU A 4 -13.38 -69.71 -22.32
N ALA A 5 -12.25 -69.19 -21.83
CA ALA A 5 -11.65 -67.89 -22.16
C ALA A 5 -12.43 -66.71 -21.56
N ALA A 6 -12.04 -66.32 -20.34
CA ALA A 6 -12.52 -65.11 -19.68
C ALA A 6 -11.83 -63.89 -20.30
N LEU A 7 -12.63 -62.96 -20.85
CA LEU A 7 -12.14 -61.64 -21.26
C LEU A 7 -12.05 -60.72 -20.04
N THR A 8 -10.83 -60.39 -19.61
CA THR A 8 -10.58 -59.29 -18.69
C THR A 8 -10.45 -57.98 -19.47
N ALA A 9 -11.45 -57.11 -19.40
CA ALA A 9 -11.35 -55.75 -19.91
C ALA A 9 -10.44 -54.93 -18.99
N SER A 10 -9.25 -54.57 -19.46
CA SER A 10 -8.37 -53.64 -18.76
C SER A 10 -8.76 -52.21 -19.11
N ALA A 11 -9.36 -51.49 -18.17
CA ALA A 11 -9.59 -50.05 -18.29
C ALA A 11 -8.27 -49.32 -18.06
N VAL A 12 -7.67 -48.79 -19.13
CA VAL A 12 -6.52 -47.89 -19.03
C VAL A 12 -7.05 -46.52 -18.63
N LEU A 13 -6.91 -46.15 -17.35
CA LEU A 13 -7.12 -44.77 -16.90
C LEU A 13 -5.99 -43.90 -17.47
N LEU A 14 -6.31 -43.10 -18.48
CA LEU A 14 -5.52 -41.94 -18.87
C LEU A 14 -5.68 -40.87 -17.79
N ALA A 15 -4.72 -40.81 -16.86
CA ALA A 15 -4.61 -39.67 -15.95
C ALA A 15 -4.15 -38.45 -16.77
N PRO A 16 -4.83 -37.29 -16.69
CA PRO A 16 -4.33 -36.08 -17.31
C PRO A 16 -3.06 -35.65 -16.57
N LEU A 17 -1.92 -35.59 -17.29
CA LEU A 17 -0.76 -34.83 -16.83
C LEU A 17 -1.15 -33.35 -16.83
N ALA A 18 -1.62 -32.85 -15.69
CA ALA A 18 -1.63 -31.43 -15.43
C ALA A 18 -0.16 -30.97 -15.38
N ALA A 19 0.33 -30.39 -16.47
CA ALA A 19 1.60 -29.70 -16.46
C ALA A 19 1.48 -28.53 -15.49
N ALA A 20 2.12 -28.64 -14.33
CA ALA A 20 2.26 -27.54 -13.40
C ALA A 20 3.07 -26.44 -14.09
N VAL A 21 2.39 -25.42 -14.60
CA VAL A 21 3.05 -24.17 -14.95
C VAL A 21 3.63 -23.60 -13.66
N PRO A 22 4.93 -23.27 -13.60
CA PRO A 22 5.46 -22.61 -12.42
C PRO A 22 4.78 -21.25 -12.33
N ALA A 23 3.88 -21.10 -11.36
CA ALA A 23 3.36 -19.80 -10.97
C ALA A 23 4.60 -18.95 -10.64
N SER A 24 4.86 -17.93 -11.44
CA SER A 24 5.84 -16.91 -11.11
C SER A 24 5.28 -16.17 -9.90
N ALA A 25 5.56 -16.68 -8.71
CA ALA A 25 5.32 -15.97 -7.48
C ALA A 25 6.17 -14.71 -7.56
N ALA A 26 5.55 -13.56 -7.83
CA ALA A 26 6.24 -12.29 -7.72
C ALA A 26 6.87 -12.26 -6.32
N THR A 27 8.19 -12.24 -6.26
CA THR A 27 8.91 -12.41 -4.99
C THR A 27 8.78 -11.11 -4.21
N ARG A 28 8.36 -11.19 -2.95
CA ARG A 28 8.36 -10.05 -2.02
C ARG A 28 9.75 -9.38 -2.06
N PRO A 29 9.83 -8.05 -2.15
CA PRO A 29 11.10 -7.34 -1.95
C PRO A 29 11.57 -7.56 -0.51
N ALA A 30 12.47 -8.53 -0.31
CA ALA A 30 12.87 -9.00 1.03
C ALA A 30 13.99 -8.15 1.65
N THR A 31 14.66 -7.31 0.86
CA THR A 31 15.79 -6.50 1.29
C THR A 31 15.71 -5.11 0.71
N VAL A 32 16.32 -4.14 1.41
CA VAL A 32 16.52 -2.79 0.91
C VAL A 32 17.35 -2.84 -0.39
N PRO A 33 16.87 -2.26 -1.51
CA PRO A 33 17.64 -2.14 -2.74
C PRO A 33 18.94 -1.35 -2.53
N LYS A 34 20.00 -1.67 -3.27
CA LYS A 34 21.31 -1.00 -3.11
C LYS A 34 21.27 0.47 -3.50
N GLU A 35 20.36 0.81 -4.39
CA GLU A 35 20.14 2.14 -4.93
C GLU A 35 19.21 2.98 -4.05
N ALA A 36 18.64 2.39 -2.99
CA ALA A 36 17.81 3.12 -2.05
C ALA A 36 18.67 4.08 -1.20
N VAL A 37 18.12 5.25 -0.94
CA VAL A 37 18.76 6.32 -0.19
C VAL A 37 18.19 6.36 1.21
N GLU A 38 19.05 6.48 2.22
CA GLU A 38 18.63 6.68 3.60
C GLU A 38 18.15 8.12 3.82
N VAL A 39 16.94 8.26 4.34
CA VAL A 39 16.35 9.54 4.80
C VAL A 39 15.77 9.36 6.19
N LYS A 40 15.44 10.45 6.87
CA LYS A 40 14.89 10.43 8.23
C LYS A 40 13.41 10.80 8.21
N VAL A 41 12.55 10.00 8.83
CA VAL A 41 11.12 10.35 8.97
C VAL A 41 11.00 11.64 9.79
N LYS A 42 10.29 12.63 9.26
CA LYS A 42 9.98 13.88 9.95
C LYS A 42 8.61 13.84 10.59
N LYS A 43 7.59 13.46 9.83
CA LYS A 43 6.18 13.47 10.26
C LYS A 43 5.34 12.57 9.37
N ILE A 44 4.42 11.81 9.96
CA ILE A 44 3.36 11.12 9.20
C ILE A 44 2.18 12.07 9.01
N LEU A 45 1.67 12.18 7.78
CA LEU A 45 0.59 13.11 7.42
C LEU A 45 -0.75 12.39 7.40
N ASP A 46 -0.82 11.25 6.71
CA ASP A 46 -2.00 10.42 6.50
C ASP A 46 -1.58 8.93 6.33
N GLY A 47 -2.42 8.11 5.67
CA GLY A 47 -2.22 6.66 5.52
C GLY A 47 -1.15 6.25 4.50
N ASP A 48 -0.73 7.14 3.61
CA ASP A 48 0.29 6.87 2.58
C ASP A 48 1.25 8.03 2.32
N GLY A 49 1.08 9.16 3.01
CA GLY A 49 1.82 10.40 2.87
C GLY A 49 2.61 10.77 4.14
N PHE A 50 3.85 11.19 3.96
CA PHE A 50 4.73 11.58 5.05
C PHE A 50 5.82 12.56 4.60
N ASP A 51 6.37 13.31 5.57
CA ASP A 51 7.53 14.17 5.35
C ASP A 51 8.80 13.45 5.79
N VAL A 52 9.88 13.62 5.03
CA VAL A 52 11.22 13.15 5.38
C VAL A 52 12.22 14.31 5.39
N VAL A 53 13.33 14.11 6.12
CA VAL A 53 14.52 14.96 6.07
C VAL A 53 15.63 14.20 5.36
N THR A 54 16.18 14.79 4.31
CA THR A 54 17.24 14.20 3.49
C THR A 54 18.61 14.38 4.16
N ALA A 55 19.65 13.71 3.68
CA ALA A 55 21.01 13.86 4.21
C ALA A 55 21.53 15.32 4.14
N LYS A 56 21.00 16.12 3.19
CA LYS A 56 21.32 17.54 3.03
C LYS A 56 20.46 18.47 3.90
N GLY A 57 19.56 17.91 4.72
CA GLY A 57 18.68 18.67 5.61
C GLY A 57 17.42 19.23 4.95
N ALA A 58 17.15 18.90 3.68
CA ALA A 58 15.92 19.34 3.01
C ALA A 58 14.71 18.54 3.54
N THR A 59 13.58 19.21 3.75
CA THR A 59 12.31 18.52 3.96
C THR A 59 11.68 18.21 2.62
N VAL A 60 11.33 16.95 2.39
CA VAL A 60 10.65 16.48 1.18
C VAL A 60 9.39 15.75 1.58
N ARG A 61 8.29 16.03 0.89
CA ARG A 61 7.03 15.30 1.04
C ARG A 61 7.03 14.11 0.11
N VAL A 62 6.69 12.95 0.65
CA VAL A 62 6.70 11.68 -0.08
C VAL A 62 5.39 10.94 0.12
N GLY A 63 5.02 10.18 -0.91
CA GLY A 63 3.88 9.24 -0.88
C GLY A 63 4.33 7.82 -1.19
N LEU A 64 3.55 6.84 -0.76
CA LEU A 64 3.78 5.44 -1.12
C LEU A 64 3.37 5.20 -2.57
N LEU A 65 4.34 4.96 -3.45
CA LEU A 65 4.05 4.56 -4.83
C LEU A 65 3.33 3.20 -4.85
N GLU A 66 2.35 3.06 -5.74
CA GLU A 66 1.51 1.86 -5.92
C GLU A 66 0.64 1.45 -4.71
N ALA A 67 0.59 2.23 -3.62
CA ALA A 67 -0.23 1.94 -2.45
C ALA A 67 -1.08 3.16 -2.07
N ASP A 68 -2.40 3.04 -2.19
CA ASP A 68 -3.39 4.12 -2.00
C ASP A 68 -4.19 3.86 -0.72
N ALA A 69 -4.02 4.72 0.29
CA ALA A 69 -4.68 4.56 1.59
C ALA A 69 -5.99 5.36 1.67
N PRO A 70 -6.95 4.95 2.53
CA PRO A 70 -8.17 5.73 2.74
C PRO A 70 -7.85 7.15 3.19
N GLU A 71 -8.61 8.12 2.69
CA GLU A 71 -8.49 9.53 3.01
C GLU A 71 -9.22 9.89 4.31
N GLN A 72 -8.90 11.06 4.86
CA GLN A 72 -9.48 11.50 6.12
C GLN A 72 -11.02 11.57 6.04
N GLY A 73 -11.69 10.94 7.02
CA GLY A 73 -13.14 10.89 7.11
C GLY A 73 -13.76 9.64 6.47
N TYR A 74 -12.96 8.82 5.78
CA TYR A 74 -13.37 7.49 5.32
C TYR A 74 -13.05 6.41 6.34
N CYS A 75 -13.74 5.27 6.23
CA CYS A 75 -13.44 4.08 7.02
C CYS A 75 -11.96 3.70 6.86
N TRP A 76 -11.32 3.18 7.91
CA TRP A 76 -9.93 2.68 7.88
C TRP A 76 -8.83 3.72 7.75
N TYR A 77 -9.15 5.01 7.69
CA TYR A 77 -8.17 6.10 7.71
C TYR A 77 -7.26 6.03 8.94
N ASP A 78 -7.83 5.99 10.15
CA ASP A 78 -7.07 6.03 11.39
C ASP A 78 -6.17 4.78 11.54
N GLU A 79 -6.66 3.62 11.11
CA GLU A 79 -5.91 2.37 11.08
C GLU A 79 -4.75 2.41 10.08
N ALA A 80 -4.95 3.01 8.90
CA ALA A 80 -3.90 3.22 7.92
C ALA A 80 -2.80 4.15 8.47
N VAL A 81 -3.18 5.29 9.04
CA VAL A 81 -2.26 6.23 9.71
C VAL A 81 -1.50 5.54 10.84
N ALA A 82 -2.20 4.75 11.67
CA ALA A 82 -1.58 4.04 12.79
C ALA A 82 -0.59 2.98 12.29
N ARG A 83 -0.91 2.24 11.22
CA ARG A 83 0.00 1.26 10.63
C ARG A 83 1.23 1.95 10.06
N LEU A 84 1.05 3.04 9.31
CA LEU A 84 2.18 3.77 8.74
C LEU A 84 3.09 4.34 9.83
N LYS A 85 2.54 4.93 10.90
CA LYS A 85 3.31 5.37 12.08
C LYS A 85 4.10 4.25 12.74
N LYS A 86 3.55 3.04 12.81
CA LYS A 86 4.24 1.87 13.37
C LYS A 86 5.42 1.44 12.49
N LEU A 87 5.25 1.47 11.17
CA LEU A 87 6.29 1.10 10.21
C LEU A 87 7.37 2.19 10.08
N LEU A 88 6.97 3.46 10.17
CA LEU A 88 7.80 4.64 9.97
C LEU A 88 7.77 5.56 11.21
N PRO A 89 8.39 5.17 12.34
CA PRO A 89 8.39 6.02 13.51
C PRO A 89 9.15 7.33 13.26
N GLU A 90 8.60 8.44 13.73
CA GLU A 90 9.22 9.76 13.57
C GLU A 90 10.65 9.78 14.13
N GLY A 91 11.55 10.42 13.40
CA GLY A 91 12.96 10.53 13.75
C GLY A 91 13.79 9.27 13.49
N LYS A 92 13.22 8.19 12.93
CA LYS A 92 13.97 6.99 12.54
C LYS A 92 14.42 7.04 11.08
N PRO A 93 15.54 6.37 10.74
CA PRO A 93 15.96 6.21 9.35
C PRO A 93 15.03 5.27 8.60
N VAL A 94 14.86 5.54 7.31
CA VAL A 94 14.03 4.82 6.36
C VAL A 94 14.75 4.88 5.00
N TYR A 95 14.58 3.86 4.18
CA TYR A 95 15.19 3.79 2.87
C TYR A 95 14.14 4.04 1.80
N VAL A 96 14.36 5.06 0.97
CA VAL A 96 13.50 5.40 -0.17
C VAL A 96 14.23 5.04 -1.45
N LEU A 97 13.55 4.38 -2.40
CA LEU A 97 14.09 4.17 -3.74
C LEU A 97 13.54 5.25 -4.67
N PRO A 98 14.34 6.27 -5.01
CA PRO A 98 13.92 7.27 -5.98
C PRO A 98 13.80 6.64 -7.36
N GLN A 99 12.75 7.01 -8.08
CA GLN A 99 12.55 6.57 -9.46
C GLN A 99 13.52 7.30 -10.41
N LYS A 100 13.72 6.74 -11.61
CA LYS A 100 14.56 7.38 -12.64
C LYS A 100 13.94 8.71 -13.09
N GLU A 101 12.64 8.70 -13.31
CA GLU A 101 11.81 9.87 -13.55
C GLU A 101 10.91 10.03 -12.32
N ALA A 102 10.83 11.23 -11.73
CA ALA A 102 10.02 11.44 -10.54
C ALA A 102 8.54 11.31 -10.88
N VAL A 103 7.85 10.47 -10.13
CA VAL A 103 6.39 10.46 -10.11
C VAL A 103 5.93 11.47 -9.06
N VAL A 104 5.33 12.57 -9.51
CA VAL A 104 4.81 13.62 -8.64
C VAL A 104 3.29 13.62 -8.72
N GLN A 105 2.64 13.59 -7.56
CA GLN A 105 1.19 13.69 -7.41
C GLN A 105 0.92 14.65 -6.26
N ASP A 106 0.01 15.62 -6.38
CA ASP A 106 -0.46 16.46 -5.25
C ASP A 106 0.68 16.98 -4.34
N ASP A 107 1.75 17.51 -4.94
CA ASP A 107 2.96 18.04 -4.27
C ASP A 107 3.78 17.01 -3.44
N ARG A 108 3.58 15.71 -3.66
CA ARG A 108 4.37 14.62 -3.08
C ARG A 108 5.11 13.82 -4.16
N ILE A 109 6.34 13.42 -3.84
CA ILE A 109 7.11 12.49 -4.67
C ILE A 109 6.74 11.06 -4.28
N LEU A 110 6.24 10.26 -5.22
CA LEU A 110 5.87 8.88 -4.95
C LEU A 110 7.11 7.97 -5.01
N VAL A 111 7.30 7.16 -3.97
CA VAL A 111 8.49 6.32 -3.80
C VAL A 111 8.16 4.94 -3.25
N TYR A 112 9.07 3.99 -3.48
CA TYR A 112 9.10 2.73 -2.72
C TYR A 112 9.91 2.90 -1.45
N VAL A 113 9.41 2.33 -0.36
CA VAL A 113 9.92 2.60 0.98
C VAL A 113 10.21 1.31 1.73
N TRP A 114 11.35 1.27 2.42
CA TRP A 114 11.73 0.17 3.31
C TRP A 114 12.13 0.68 4.70
N THR A 115 11.72 -0.05 5.73
CA THR A 115 12.19 0.15 7.11
C THR A 115 13.68 -0.17 7.25
N GLY A 116 14.28 0.24 8.37
CA GLY A 116 15.66 -0.11 8.74
C GLY A 116 15.96 -1.62 8.72
N GLN A 117 14.93 -2.43 8.98
CA GLN A 117 14.98 -3.89 9.02
C GLN A 117 14.68 -4.53 7.66
N GLY A 118 14.48 -3.75 6.60
CA GLY A 118 14.23 -4.24 5.25
C GLY A 118 12.77 -4.64 4.97
N SER A 119 11.82 -4.31 5.85
CA SER A 119 10.40 -4.50 5.53
C SER A 119 9.95 -3.48 4.49
N TYR A 120 9.46 -3.95 3.35
CA TYR A 120 8.83 -3.14 2.31
C TYR A 120 7.49 -2.57 2.80
N VAL A 121 7.42 -1.25 2.92
CA VAL A 121 6.33 -0.53 3.61
C VAL A 121 5.07 -0.45 2.75
N ASN A 122 5.18 -0.05 1.48
CA ASN A 122 4.02 0.09 0.58
C ASN A 122 3.22 -1.22 0.53
N GLY A 123 3.93 -2.32 0.31
CA GLY A 123 3.39 -3.66 0.33
C GLY A 123 2.76 -4.11 1.63
N ASP A 124 3.35 -3.70 2.75
CA ASP A 124 2.83 -4.04 4.07
C ASP A 124 1.47 -3.38 4.31
N MET A 125 1.28 -2.13 3.86
CA MET A 125 -0.01 -1.44 3.92
C MET A 125 -1.08 -2.21 3.14
N VAL A 126 -0.77 -2.63 1.91
CA VAL A 126 -1.68 -3.42 1.05
C VAL A 126 -2.00 -4.79 1.65
N ARG A 127 -0.97 -5.53 2.11
CA ARG A 127 -1.12 -6.86 2.72
C ARG A 127 -1.99 -6.83 3.98
N ASN A 128 -1.98 -5.74 4.73
CA ASN A 128 -2.81 -5.59 5.93
C ASN A 128 -4.20 -5.01 5.64
N GLY A 129 -4.52 -4.73 4.37
CA GLY A 129 -5.82 -4.20 3.97
C GLY A 129 -6.06 -2.77 4.45
N VAL A 130 -5.01 -1.99 4.65
CA VAL A 130 -5.09 -0.56 5.02
C VAL A 130 -4.61 0.38 3.90
N ALA A 131 -4.28 -0.20 2.74
CA ALA A 131 -4.10 0.50 1.47
C ALA A 131 -4.44 -0.44 0.30
N GLN A 132 -4.61 0.10 -0.89
CA GLN A 132 -4.89 -0.64 -2.11
C GLN A 132 -3.72 -0.59 -3.08
N ALA A 133 -3.52 -1.70 -3.78
CA ALA A 133 -2.59 -1.73 -4.90
C ALA A 133 -3.15 -0.91 -6.07
N VAL A 134 -2.37 0.05 -6.54
CA VAL A 134 -2.70 0.90 -7.70
C VAL A 134 -1.56 0.93 -8.72
N SER A 135 -1.90 1.09 -9.99
CA SER A 135 -0.94 1.11 -11.10
C SER A 135 -1.26 2.27 -12.05
N TYR A 136 -1.23 3.49 -11.51
CA TYR A 136 -1.54 4.71 -12.28
C TYR A 136 -0.37 5.18 -13.16
N TYR A 137 0.86 4.76 -12.83
CA TYR A 137 2.07 5.30 -13.42
C TYR A 137 2.84 4.23 -14.21
N PRO A 138 3.60 4.61 -15.26
CA PRO A 138 4.43 3.69 -16.04
C PRO A 138 5.42 2.91 -15.19
N GLU A 139 5.86 3.47 -14.06
CA GLU A 139 6.71 2.82 -13.06
C GLU A 139 5.86 1.90 -12.18
N HIS A 140 5.91 0.60 -12.45
CA HIS A 140 5.15 -0.41 -11.70
C HIS A 140 6.00 -1.64 -11.32
N ALA A 141 7.05 -1.43 -10.52
CA ALA A 141 8.02 -2.48 -10.22
C ALA A 141 7.49 -3.58 -9.28
N TYR A 142 6.48 -3.26 -8.45
CA TYR A 142 5.96 -4.18 -7.43
C TYR A 142 4.44 -4.38 -7.49
N THR A 143 3.77 -3.72 -8.43
CA THR A 143 2.32 -3.77 -8.65
C THR A 143 1.77 -5.20 -8.66
N ASP A 144 2.35 -6.12 -9.44
CA ASP A 144 1.88 -7.51 -9.53
C ASP A 144 1.91 -8.23 -8.20
N TRP A 145 2.97 -8.03 -7.43
CA TRP A 145 3.09 -8.61 -6.09
C TRP A 145 2.10 -7.97 -5.13
N GLN A 146 1.94 -6.64 -5.15
CA GLN A 146 0.97 -5.95 -4.29
C GLN A 146 -0.47 -6.36 -4.60
N PHE A 147 -0.83 -6.54 -5.87
CA PHE A 147 -2.13 -7.08 -6.25
C PHE A 147 -2.37 -8.48 -5.68
N ASN A 148 -1.38 -9.37 -5.75
CA ASN A 148 -1.48 -10.69 -5.14
C ASN A 148 -1.67 -10.62 -3.62
N GLU A 149 -1.00 -9.70 -2.93
CA GLU A 149 -1.20 -9.48 -1.49
C GLU A 149 -2.57 -8.87 -1.17
N GLN A 150 -3.08 -7.97 -2.01
CA GLN A 150 -4.44 -7.45 -1.89
C GLN A 150 -5.48 -8.56 -2.02
N LEU A 151 -5.35 -9.44 -3.01
CA LEU A 151 -6.27 -10.57 -3.18
C LEU A 151 -6.30 -11.45 -1.93
N LYS A 152 -5.14 -11.70 -1.31
CA LYS A 152 -5.08 -12.42 -0.02
C LYS A 152 -5.77 -11.64 1.10
N ALA A 153 -5.50 -10.34 1.22
CA ALA A 153 -6.13 -9.49 2.23
C ALA A 153 -7.67 -9.46 2.09
N GLN A 154 -8.18 -9.49 0.84
CA GLN A 154 -9.60 -9.59 0.54
C GLN A 154 -10.18 -10.95 0.93
N LEU A 155 -9.54 -12.05 0.53
CA LEU A 155 -9.97 -13.41 0.86
C LEU A 155 -9.97 -13.69 2.37
N GLU A 156 -9.03 -13.06 3.08
CA GLU A 156 -8.87 -13.20 4.53
C GLU A 156 -9.63 -12.12 5.31
N HIS A 157 -10.42 -11.28 4.64
CA HIS A 157 -11.23 -10.24 5.28
C HIS A 157 -10.42 -9.32 6.20
N ARG A 158 -9.23 -8.88 5.76
CA ARG A 158 -8.36 -7.98 6.51
C ARG A 158 -8.75 -6.52 6.28
N GLY A 159 -8.56 -5.67 7.29
CA GLY A 159 -8.66 -4.23 7.13
C GLY A 159 -9.99 -3.80 6.50
N MET A 160 -9.91 -2.91 5.50
CA MET A 160 -11.06 -2.41 4.74
C MET A 160 -11.89 -3.48 4.01
N TRP A 161 -11.37 -4.71 3.92
CA TRP A 161 -12.06 -5.85 3.30
C TRP A 161 -12.89 -6.68 4.30
N SER A 162 -12.93 -6.27 5.59
CA SER A 162 -13.49 -7.07 6.69
C SER A 162 -15.00 -6.91 6.92
N GLY A 163 -15.66 -5.91 6.33
CA GLY A 163 -17.04 -5.62 6.70
C GLY A 163 -17.70 -4.46 5.96
N PRO A 164 -18.83 -3.93 6.48
CA PRO A 164 -19.68 -3.00 5.76
C PRO A 164 -19.11 -1.58 5.65
N CYS A 165 -18.17 -1.22 6.53
CA CYS A 165 -17.40 0.02 6.45
C CYS A 165 -16.17 -0.25 5.57
N TRP A 166 -16.37 -0.22 4.25
CA TRP A 166 -15.28 -0.29 3.28
C TRP A 166 -14.91 1.14 2.86
N ALA A 167 -13.64 1.42 2.66
CA ALA A 167 -13.15 2.74 2.27
C ALA A 167 -13.58 3.07 0.83
N LEU A 168 -14.69 3.80 0.67
CA LEU A 168 -15.36 4.04 -0.62
C LEU A 168 -14.48 4.74 -1.67
N ASP A 169 -13.55 5.56 -1.19
CA ASP A 169 -12.57 6.30 -1.96
C ASP A 169 -11.45 5.40 -2.51
N THR A 170 -11.18 4.29 -1.82
CA THR A 170 -10.23 3.26 -2.22
C THR A 170 -11.02 1.99 -2.54
N PHE A 171 -11.47 1.70 -3.76
CA PHE A 171 -11.83 0.28 -4.06
C PHE A 171 -11.52 -0.08 -5.47
N ASP A 172 -11.89 0.79 -6.40
CA ASP A 172 -11.74 0.45 -7.78
C ASP A 172 -11.97 1.64 -8.70
N LYS A 173 -10.89 2.26 -9.20
CA LYS A 173 -10.94 3.05 -10.44
C LYS A 173 -10.52 2.21 -11.66
N ARG A 174 -10.53 0.86 -11.58
CA ARG A 174 -10.09 -0.11 -12.61
C ARG A 174 -11.03 -0.24 -13.81
N ASP A 175 -11.95 0.69 -14.07
CA ASP A 175 -12.54 0.84 -15.41
C ASP A 175 -11.42 0.92 -16.49
N THR A 176 -10.19 1.24 -16.08
CA THR A 176 -9.02 1.41 -16.95
C THR A 176 -7.84 0.45 -16.71
N LEU A 177 -7.89 -0.52 -15.79
CA LEU A 177 -6.70 -1.33 -15.45
C LEU A 177 -6.75 -2.75 -16.02
N VAL A 178 -5.72 -3.12 -16.80
CA VAL A 178 -5.55 -4.46 -17.37
C VAL A 178 -4.75 -5.31 -16.40
N THR A 179 -5.36 -6.36 -15.86
CA THR A 179 -4.65 -7.37 -15.09
C THR A 179 -3.61 -8.05 -15.99
N PRO A 180 -2.33 -8.14 -15.58
CA PRO A 180 -1.34 -8.92 -16.31
C PRO A 180 -1.82 -10.37 -16.46
N PRO A 181 -1.74 -10.97 -17.66
CA PRO A 181 -2.14 -12.36 -17.88
C PRO A 181 -1.39 -13.30 -16.93
N GLY A 182 -2.11 -14.02 -16.07
CA GLY A 182 -1.54 -15.02 -15.15
C GLY A 182 -1.73 -14.74 -13.65
N ALA A 183 -2.21 -13.55 -13.26
CA ALA A 183 -2.42 -13.21 -11.85
C ALA A 183 -3.61 -13.96 -11.18
N VAL A 184 -4.52 -14.56 -11.94
CA VAL A 184 -5.83 -14.99 -11.41
C VAL A 184 -6.07 -16.50 -11.28
N ASP A 185 -5.15 -17.39 -11.67
CA ASP A 185 -5.57 -18.81 -11.83
C ASP A 185 -4.73 -19.90 -11.13
N THR A 186 -3.76 -19.57 -10.26
CA THR A 186 -3.08 -20.62 -9.44
C THR A 186 -2.56 -20.18 -8.06
N ALA A 187 -2.70 -18.92 -7.65
CA ALA A 187 -2.14 -18.41 -6.39
C ALA A 187 -3.10 -18.42 -5.18
N LEU A 188 -4.15 -19.26 -5.21
CA LEU A 188 -5.17 -19.32 -4.14
C LEU A 188 -4.84 -20.28 -2.99
N SER A 189 -3.56 -20.54 -2.73
CA SER A 189 -3.12 -21.17 -1.48
C SER A 189 -2.25 -20.19 -0.70
N PRO A 190 -2.60 -19.83 0.55
CA PRO A 190 -1.80 -18.92 1.34
C PRO A 190 -0.39 -19.50 1.51
N ALA A 191 0.64 -18.68 1.31
CA ALA A 191 1.96 -18.99 1.83
C ALA A 191 1.84 -19.16 3.36
N PRO A 192 2.53 -20.12 3.98
CA PRO A 192 2.53 -20.26 5.43
C PRO A 192 2.85 -18.91 6.08
N VAL A 193 1.98 -18.49 7.00
CA VAL A 193 2.23 -17.34 7.87
C VAL A 193 3.54 -17.62 8.59
N GLU A 194 4.58 -16.85 8.27
CA GLU A 194 5.77 -16.80 9.12
C GLU A 194 5.31 -16.32 10.50
N PRO A 195 5.60 -17.08 11.58
CA PRO A 195 5.09 -16.74 12.90
C PRO A 195 5.54 -15.33 13.27
N GLU A 196 4.58 -14.51 13.72
CA GLU A 196 4.90 -13.27 14.41
C GLU A 196 5.88 -13.61 15.53
N VAL A 197 7.08 -13.02 15.48
CA VAL A 197 8.01 -13.09 16.61
C VAL A 197 7.22 -12.54 17.81
N PRO A 198 7.01 -13.32 18.89
CA PRO A 198 6.26 -12.83 20.03
C PRO A 198 6.97 -11.60 20.57
N SER A 199 6.35 -10.42 20.45
CA SER A 199 6.71 -9.32 21.33
C SER A 199 6.19 -9.73 22.70
N ASP A 200 7.06 -9.84 23.69
CA ASP A 200 6.69 -10.11 25.08
C ASP A 200 5.52 -9.21 25.49
N ALA A 201 4.34 -9.84 25.56
CA ALA A 201 3.14 -9.26 26.11
C ALA A 201 3.09 -9.66 27.60
N SER A 202 3.67 -8.83 28.45
CA SER A 202 3.20 -8.69 29.82
C SER A 202 2.58 -7.29 29.96
N ASP A 203 1.34 -7.28 30.43
CA ASP A 203 0.52 -6.13 30.83
C ASP A 203 -0.40 -5.52 29.75
N ALA A 204 -1.16 -6.37 29.06
CA ALA A 204 -2.46 -5.98 28.55
C ALA A 204 -3.46 -5.93 29.73
N THR A 205 -3.60 -4.75 30.35
CA THR A 205 -4.74 -4.48 31.25
C THR A 205 -5.97 -4.17 30.41
N GLU A 206 -7.07 -4.86 30.72
CA GLU A 206 -8.40 -4.73 30.12
C GLU A 206 -8.80 -3.28 29.82
N TRP A 207 -9.14 -3.01 28.55
CA TRP A 207 -9.83 -1.78 28.17
C TRP A 207 -11.29 -1.86 28.59
N ASN A 208 -11.57 -1.35 29.79
CA ASN A 208 -12.91 -1.07 30.27
C ASN A 208 -13.51 0.09 29.46
N SER A 209 -14.60 -0.20 28.74
CA SER A 209 -15.41 0.82 28.07
C SER A 209 -16.24 1.56 29.11
N GLN A 210 -15.75 2.70 29.59
CA GLN A 210 -16.56 3.67 30.33
C GLN A 210 -16.64 4.99 29.53
N PRO A 211 -17.83 5.58 29.39
CA PRO A 211 -18.01 6.82 28.64
C PRO A 211 -17.41 8.03 29.38
N VAL A 212 -16.68 8.87 28.65
CA VAL A 212 -16.09 10.12 29.17
C VAL A 212 -17.20 11.16 29.42
N PRO A 213 -17.17 11.93 30.53
CA PRO A 213 -18.19 12.93 30.81
C PRO A 213 -18.09 14.12 29.85
N THR A 214 -19.25 14.56 29.35
CA THR A 214 -19.40 15.73 28.49
C THR A 214 -19.18 17.01 29.29
N THR A 215 -18.08 17.74 29.06
CA THR A 215 -17.95 19.13 29.48
C THR A 215 -18.35 20.06 28.35
N THR A 216 -19.48 20.73 28.54
CA THR A 216 -20.06 21.75 27.67
C THR A 216 -19.17 23.00 27.67
N ALA A 217 -18.62 23.36 26.51
CA ALA A 217 -18.02 24.68 26.28
C ALA A 217 -18.84 25.41 25.21
N THR A 218 -19.39 26.55 25.62
CA THR A 218 -20.19 27.49 24.83
C THR A 218 -19.36 28.14 23.72
N PRO A 219 -19.87 28.27 22.47
CA PRO A 219 -19.23 29.11 21.46
C PRO A 219 -19.70 30.56 21.59
N ALA A 220 -18.73 31.49 21.59
CA ALA A 220 -18.96 32.92 21.38
C ALA A 220 -18.70 33.27 19.90
N THR A 221 -19.58 34.07 19.32
CA THR A 221 -19.46 34.81 18.05
C THR A 221 -20.03 36.22 18.30
N PRO A 222 -19.94 37.20 17.36
CA PRO A 222 -19.13 37.33 16.13
C PRO A 222 -18.38 38.69 16.07
N ASP A 223 -17.57 38.94 15.03
CA ASP A 223 -17.46 40.26 14.37
C ASP A 223 -16.62 40.14 13.07
N THR A 224 -17.25 40.19 11.90
CA THR A 224 -17.36 41.31 10.91
C THR A 224 -16.30 41.30 9.80
N ASP A 225 -16.77 40.92 8.60
CA ASP A 225 -16.32 41.30 7.25
C ASP A 225 -16.63 42.82 7.00
N PRO A 226 -16.11 43.61 6.00
CA PRO A 226 -15.90 43.20 4.60
C PRO A 226 -14.74 43.84 3.78
N GLY A 227 -14.39 43.19 2.64
CA GLY A 227 -13.61 43.84 1.58
C GLY A 227 -13.15 42.96 0.41
N THR A 228 -14.00 42.84 -0.62
CA THR A 228 -13.75 42.79 -2.09
C THR A 228 -12.34 42.49 -2.64
N ASP A 229 -12.24 41.61 -3.65
CA ASP A 229 -12.01 42.01 -5.06
C ASP A 229 -12.05 40.81 -6.03
N THR A 230 -12.62 41.06 -7.19
CA THR A 230 -12.72 40.20 -8.38
C THR A 230 -11.43 40.20 -9.18
N GLY A 231 -10.89 39.02 -9.51
CA GLY A 231 -9.71 38.92 -10.38
C GLY A 231 -9.66 37.57 -11.10
N ASN A 232 -10.27 37.54 -12.28
CA ASN A 232 -10.05 36.51 -13.30
C ASN A 232 -8.61 36.64 -13.81
N ASP A 233 -7.80 35.59 -13.71
CA ASP A 233 -6.59 35.48 -14.53
C ASP A 233 -6.40 34.05 -15.07
N THR A 234 -6.43 34.00 -16.40
CA THR A 234 -6.10 32.88 -17.26
C THR A 234 -4.58 32.70 -17.29
N GLY A 235 -4.07 31.76 -16.49
CA GLY A 235 -2.66 31.38 -16.47
C GLY A 235 -2.43 30.07 -17.22
N THR A 236 -1.80 30.17 -18.38
CA THR A 236 -1.41 29.09 -19.30
C THR A 236 -0.56 27.99 -18.67
N ASP A 237 -0.97 26.74 -18.89
CA ASP A 237 -0.17 25.53 -18.68
C ASP A 237 1.07 25.54 -19.60
N THR A 238 2.24 25.83 -19.03
CA THR A 238 3.51 25.42 -19.62
C THR A 238 4.04 24.22 -18.85
N ASN A 239 3.70 23.06 -19.38
CA ASN A 239 4.30 21.76 -19.11
C ASN A 239 5.84 21.88 -19.16
N THR A 240 6.52 21.69 -18.03
CA THR A 240 7.99 21.61 -17.97
C THR A 240 8.43 20.24 -17.47
N ASP A 241 8.81 19.42 -18.44
CA ASP A 241 9.53 18.14 -18.37
C ASP A 241 10.93 18.23 -17.69
N THR A 242 11.24 19.34 -17.03
CA THR A 242 12.49 19.56 -16.26
C THR A 242 12.27 19.56 -14.74
N GLY A 243 11.01 19.59 -14.29
CA GLY A 243 10.65 19.61 -12.87
C GLY A 243 10.76 18.24 -12.19
N ALA A 244 10.46 17.15 -12.89
CA ALA A 244 10.49 15.81 -12.32
C ALA A 244 11.91 15.36 -11.95
N ASP A 245 12.88 15.55 -12.84
CA ASP A 245 14.29 15.22 -12.57
C ASP A 245 14.86 16.00 -11.38
N THR A 246 14.46 17.27 -11.23
CA THR A 246 14.89 18.09 -10.10
C THR A 246 14.25 17.66 -8.79
N GLN A 247 12.99 17.17 -8.81
CA GLN A 247 12.30 16.67 -7.63
C GLN A 247 12.90 15.34 -7.12
N ALA A 248 13.15 14.35 -7.98
CA ALA A 248 13.80 13.09 -7.57
C ALA A 248 15.21 13.32 -6.99
N ALA A 249 15.93 14.33 -7.51
CA ALA A 249 17.24 14.72 -6.98
C ALA A 249 17.18 15.27 -5.54
N LEU A 250 16.02 15.76 -5.08
CA LEU A 250 15.86 16.26 -3.70
C LEU A 250 16.04 15.14 -2.66
N LEU A 251 15.71 13.90 -3.01
CA LEU A 251 15.84 12.75 -2.11
C LEU A 251 17.30 12.28 -1.94
N ARG A 252 18.24 12.75 -2.77
CA ARG A 252 19.66 12.38 -2.78
C ARG A 252 20.56 13.41 -2.10
#